data_AF-A0A939VS10-F1
#
_entry.id   AF-A0A939VS10-F1
#
_cell.length_a   1.000
_cell.length_b   1.000
_cell.length_c   1.000
_cell.angle_alpha   90.00
_cell.angle_beta   90.00
_cell.angle_gamma   90.00
#
_symmetry.space_group_name_H-M   'P 1'
#
loop_
_entity.id
_entity.type
_entity.pdbx_description
1 polymer ?
#
loop_
_entity_poly.entity_id
_entity_poly.type
_entity_poly.pdbx_seq_one_letter_code
_entity_poly.pdbx_strand_id
1 'polypeptide(L)'
;MNRKEIAKGLRSLGLTEGSIVLLHSSFLSLGKVQNGPGEVIKAFLDVIGKKGTLLVPAFGQLGVLVEEVKHLPGTIISSCPVGTVAAYGPAAKTLCQDHWKAETAHGKNTPYTRLAEKGGFICLLGVDQDRNTSLHSVEALLELPYLSNTSRTFKNPSGKEVTREYKFYPGPHRDFIGLDHLLADSGAMKVGRIGNAQVRLINSAKMFEVLLAAGTQCPDLVLCDNPECDDCVKQRAAIYADELNHESFQLTVSSRLAGRYVPEMIENLQREGIRRIELDCLQGKICASLPAEKLASAVRELRSEQIEITGIRLPALPDEPEKLAEKLLQAEISRVILPLAGSAKTVKILKKAGLTVSLYNIAQSAKSVAHEFSELLKKETDVLFSFNAANFAKAGEHPFLYSYKVGRFIKTIGQLDVADCTWDGAETELAGGNAEIKELISILRCGNFSGWLCIGGGATYPGSLAEAAENFRVLLKNM
;
A
#
# COMPACT_ATOMS: atom_id res chain seq x y z
N MET A 1 -3.37 34.72 -31.24
CA MET A 1 -3.94 33.69 -32.11
C MET A 1 -5.44 33.87 -32.26
N ASN A 2 -6.01 33.37 -33.34
CA ASN A 2 -7.44 33.40 -33.66
C ASN A 2 -8.06 31.99 -33.62
N ARG A 3 -9.40 31.93 -33.72
CA ARG A 3 -10.19 30.69 -33.71
C ARG A 3 -9.73 29.64 -34.74
N LYS A 4 -9.34 30.06 -35.94
CA LYS A 4 -8.89 29.14 -37.02
C LYS A 4 -7.56 28.48 -36.67
N GLU A 5 -6.64 29.22 -36.06
CA GLU A 5 -5.34 28.69 -35.62
C GLU A 5 -5.51 27.66 -34.49
N ILE A 6 -6.39 27.95 -33.52
CA ILE A 6 -6.73 26.99 -32.45
C ILE A 6 -7.34 25.73 -33.05
N ALA A 7 -8.34 25.87 -33.93
CA ALA A 7 -9.01 24.75 -34.57
C ALA A 7 -8.05 23.93 -35.46
N LYS A 8 -7.07 24.56 -36.11
CA LYS A 8 -6.02 23.86 -36.87
C LYS A 8 -5.14 23.02 -35.94
N GLY A 9 -4.72 23.58 -34.81
CA GLY A 9 -3.93 22.86 -33.79
C GLY A 9 -4.66 21.64 -33.24
N LEU A 10 -5.93 21.81 -32.86
CA LEU A 10 -6.79 20.70 -32.39
C LEU A 10 -6.92 19.57 -33.42
N ARG A 11 -7.13 19.90 -34.71
CA ARG A 11 -7.18 18.91 -35.79
C ARG A 11 -5.84 18.20 -35.99
N SER A 12 -4.73 18.93 -35.91
CA SER A 12 -3.38 18.34 -36.08
C SER A 12 -3.04 17.33 -34.99
N LEU A 13 -3.59 17.48 -33.79
CA LEU A 13 -3.46 16.51 -32.70
C LEU A 13 -4.32 15.26 -32.90
N GLY A 14 -5.35 15.33 -33.74
CA GLY A 14 -6.21 14.20 -34.08
C GLY A 14 -7.68 14.36 -33.70
N LEU A 15 -8.13 15.52 -33.24
CA LEU A 15 -9.57 15.77 -33.06
C LEU A 15 -10.26 15.94 -34.42
N THR A 16 -11.41 15.29 -34.57
CA THR A 16 -12.20 15.28 -35.80
C THR A 16 -13.67 15.54 -35.50
N GLU A 17 -14.48 15.69 -36.56
CA GLU A 17 -15.93 15.74 -36.40
C GLU A 17 -16.42 14.48 -35.66
N GLY A 18 -17.33 14.66 -34.70
CA GLY A 18 -17.87 13.60 -33.86
C GLY A 18 -17.07 13.29 -32.59
N SER A 19 -15.86 13.84 -32.42
CA SER A 19 -15.06 13.58 -31.21
C SER A 19 -15.81 13.99 -29.92
N ILE A 20 -15.66 13.18 -28.88
CA ILE A 20 -16.12 13.47 -27.52
C ILE A 20 -14.88 13.81 -26.71
N VAL A 21 -14.82 14.98 -26.08
CA VAL A 21 -13.58 15.50 -25.47
C VAL A 21 -13.82 16.02 -24.07
N LEU A 22 -13.09 15.51 -23.08
CA LEU A 22 -12.98 16.10 -21.75
C LEU A 22 -11.80 17.06 -21.70
N LEU A 23 -12.07 18.34 -21.50
CA LEU A 23 -11.09 19.42 -21.50
C LEU A 23 -10.68 19.81 -20.09
N HIS A 24 -9.38 19.72 -19.82
CA HIS A 24 -8.71 20.38 -18.70
C HIS A 24 -7.83 21.49 -19.28
N SER A 25 -7.83 22.68 -18.68
CA SER A 25 -7.21 23.82 -19.37
C SER A 25 -6.69 24.91 -18.45
N SER A 26 -5.63 25.58 -18.90
CA SER A 26 -5.19 26.89 -18.44
C SER A 26 -5.30 27.89 -19.59
N PHE A 27 -6.28 28.78 -19.53
CA PHE A 27 -6.49 29.78 -20.58
C PHE A 27 -5.27 30.71 -20.74
N LEU A 28 -4.62 31.07 -19.64
CA LEU A 28 -3.44 31.95 -19.65
C LEU A 28 -2.27 31.33 -20.41
N SER A 29 -2.10 30.01 -20.35
CA SER A 29 -1.03 29.28 -21.03
C SER A 29 -1.09 29.40 -22.55
N LEU A 30 -2.25 29.71 -23.14
CA LEU A 30 -2.38 29.92 -24.58
C LEU A 30 -1.65 31.19 -25.03
N GLY A 31 -1.55 32.22 -24.20
CA GLY A 31 -1.15 33.57 -24.58
C GLY A 31 -2.34 34.40 -25.12
N LYS A 32 -2.08 35.37 -25.99
CA LYS A 32 -3.14 36.26 -26.49
C LYS A 32 -4.10 35.54 -27.45
N VAL A 33 -5.36 35.38 -27.05
CA VAL A 33 -6.46 34.87 -27.88
C VAL A 33 -7.36 36.03 -28.30
N GLN A 34 -7.57 36.20 -29.61
CA GLN A 34 -8.49 37.22 -30.13
C GLN A 34 -9.91 36.96 -29.62
N ASN A 35 -10.62 38.02 -29.22
CA ASN A 35 -12.00 37.98 -28.71
C ASN A 35 -12.23 37.10 -27.46
N GLY A 36 -11.16 36.73 -26.74
CA GLY A 36 -11.27 36.14 -25.39
C GLY A 36 -11.52 34.64 -25.33
N PRO A 37 -11.87 34.11 -24.13
CA PRO A 37 -11.96 32.67 -23.84
C PRO A 37 -13.03 31.94 -24.65
N GLY A 38 -14.16 32.58 -24.95
CA GLY A 38 -15.22 32.00 -25.76
C GLY A 38 -14.77 31.56 -27.15
N GLU A 39 -13.73 32.17 -27.73
CA GLU A 39 -13.18 31.72 -29.02
C GLU A 39 -12.49 30.36 -28.94
N VAL A 40 -11.97 29.98 -27.77
CA VAL A 40 -11.38 28.65 -27.55
C VAL A 40 -12.48 27.60 -27.59
N ILE A 41 -13.58 27.81 -26.86
CA ILE A 41 -14.72 26.89 -26.85
C ILE A 41 -15.33 26.77 -28.25
N LYS A 42 -15.55 27.90 -28.92
CA LYS A 42 -16.01 27.94 -30.31
C LYS A 42 -15.08 27.20 -31.28
N ALA A 43 -13.76 27.21 -31.05
CA ALA A 43 -12.82 26.43 -31.85
C ALA A 43 -12.96 24.92 -31.60
N PHE A 44 -13.16 24.47 -30.36
CA PHE A 44 -13.49 23.06 -30.08
C PHE A 44 -14.78 22.65 -30.78
N LEU A 45 -15.84 23.45 -30.68
CA LEU A 45 -17.14 23.17 -31.31
C LEU A 45 -17.06 23.12 -32.84
N ASP A 46 -16.21 23.94 -33.49
CA ASP A 46 -15.96 23.86 -34.94
C ASP A 46 -15.26 22.57 -35.36
N VAL A 47 -14.38 22.03 -34.50
CA VAL A 47 -13.59 20.84 -34.81
C VAL A 47 -14.43 19.59 -34.62
N ILE A 48 -15.14 19.50 -33.49
CA ILE A 48 -15.94 18.32 -33.16
C ILE A 48 -17.31 18.32 -33.86
N GLY A 49 -17.76 19.48 -34.35
CA GLY A 49 -19.00 19.63 -35.10
C GLY A 49 -20.27 19.29 -34.31
N LYS A 50 -21.41 19.23 -35.01
CA LYS A 50 -22.73 18.99 -34.39
C LYS A 50 -22.89 17.59 -33.79
N LYS A 51 -22.02 16.65 -34.19
CA LYS A 51 -22.02 15.26 -33.71
C LYS A 51 -21.11 15.06 -32.49
N GLY A 52 -20.18 16.01 -32.23
CA GLY A 52 -19.23 15.92 -31.13
C GLY A 52 -19.76 16.48 -29.82
N THR A 53 -19.13 16.12 -28.71
CA THR A 53 -19.53 16.56 -27.36
C THR A 53 -18.30 17.05 -26.59
N LEU A 54 -18.40 18.23 -25.98
CA LEU A 54 -17.35 18.81 -25.15
C LEU A 54 -17.73 18.68 -23.67
N LEU A 55 -16.81 18.20 -22.86
CA LEU A 55 -16.93 18.05 -21.42
C LEU A 55 -15.86 18.86 -20.71
N VAL A 56 -16.15 19.30 -19.50
CA VAL A 56 -15.21 19.92 -18.57
C VAL A 56 -15.48 19.43 -17.14
N PRO A 57 -14.45 19.25 -16.29
CA PRO A 57 -14.69 19.11 -14.86
C PRO A 57 -15.36 20.38 -14.33
N ALA A 58 -16.34 20.23 -13.46
CA ALA A 58 -17.21 21.31 -12.99
C ALA A 58 -17.41 21.29 -11.47
N PHE A 59 -16.44 20.77 -10.73
CA PHE A 59 -16.39 20.83 -9.27
C PHE A 59 -15.54 22.05 -8.85
N GLY A 60 -16.04 22.88 -7.94
CA GLY A 60 -15.31 24.07 -7.49
C GLY A 60 -14.98 25.09 -8.60
N GLN A 61 -13.86 25.81 -8.47
CA GLN A 61 -13.40 26.83 -9.41
C GLN A 61 -12.24 26.27 -10.26
N LEU A 62 -12.47 26.02 -11.56
CA LEU A 62 -11.52 25.32 -12.45
C LEU A 62 -11.12 26.12 -13.71
N GLY A 63 -11.27 27.44 -13.65
CA GLY A 63 -10.84 28.36 -14.71
C GLY A 63 -11.95 28.79 -15.68
N VAL A 64 -11.67 29.84 -16.45
CA VAL A 64 -12.68 30.55 -17.25
C VAL A 64 -13.32 29.69 -18.36
N LEU A 65 -12.57 28.75 -18.97
CA LEU A 65 -13.11 27.90 -20.04
C LEU A 65 -14.17 26.92 -19.52
N VAL A 66 -14.09 26.53 -18.25
CA VAL A 66 -15.12 25.70 -17.61
C VAL A 66 -16.44 26.46 -17.51
N GLU A 67 -16.37 27.73 -17.12
CA GLU A 67 -17.55 28.59 -17.04
C GLU A 67 -18.17 28.85 -18.42
N GLU A 68 -17.35 29.09 -19.46
CA GLU A 68 -17.84 29.24 -20.83
C GLU A 68 -18.69 28.02 -21.27
N VAL A 69 -18.25 26.79 -20.96
CA VAL A 69 -19.02 25.57 -21.29
C VAL A 69 -20.28 25.46 -20.43
N LYS A 70 -20.22 25.78 -19.13
CA LYS A 70 -21.39 25.74 -18.23
C LYS A 70 -22.50 26.70 -18.67
N HIS A 71 -22.16 27.84 -19.28
CA HIS A 71 -23.12 28.83 -19.74
C HIS A 71 -23.70 28.58 -21.14
N LEU A 72 -23.21 27.57 -21.88
CA LEU A 72 -23.80 27.22 -23.18
C LEU A 72 -25.25 26.72 -23.02
N PRO A 73 -26.21 27.24 -23.82
CA PRO A 73 -27.60 26.78 -23.77
C PRO A 73 -27.73 25.29 -24.11
N GLY A 74 -28.18 24.48 -23.15
CA GLY A 74 -28.33 23.03 -23.30
C GLY A 74 -27.19 22.19 -22.70
N THR A 75 -26.24 22.81 -22.00
CA THR A 75 -25.24 22.07 -21.20
C THR A 75 -25.92 21.24 -20.11
N ILE A 76 -25.47 20.00 -19.95
CA ILE A 76 -25.90 19.08 -18.90
C ILE A 76 -24.80 18.98 -17.85
N ILE A 77 -25.14 19.26 -16.59
CA ILE A 77 -24.23 19.13 -15.45
C ILE A 77 -24.58 17.83 -14.71
N SER A 78 -23.61 16.94 -14.55
CA SER A 78 -23.80 15.70 -13.81
C SER A 78 -24.04 15.99 -12.32
N SER A 79 -25.00 15.32 -11.69
CA SER A 79 -25.19 15.42 -10.25
C SER A 79 -24.14 14.55 -9.54
N CYS A 80 -23.16 15.15 -8.88
CA CYS A 80 -22.17 14.51 -7.99
C CYS A 80 -21.56 15.64 -7.14
N PRO A 81 -21.34 15.47 -5.83
CA PRO A 81 -20.79 16.55 -4.99
C PRO A 81 -19.27 16.73 -5.15
N VAL A 82 -18.55 15.72 -5.66
CA VAL A 82 -17.08 15.67 -5.60
C VAL A 82 -16.40 15.36 -6.93
N GLY A 83 -17.14 14.93 -7.95
CA GLY A 83 -16.60 14.57 -9.27
C GLY A 83 -17.31 15.23 -10.45
N THR A 84 -18.09 16.30 -10.21
CA THR A 84 -18.99 16.95 -11.18
C THR A 84 -18.34 17.19 -12.55
N VAL A 85 -19.09 16.90 -13.63
CA VAL A 85 -18.73 17.20 -15.01
C VAL A 85 -19.87 17.99 -15.67
N ALA A 86 -19.52 18.99 -16.48
CA ALA A 86 -20.45 19.67 -17.38
C ALA A 86 -20.18 19.22 -18.82
N ALA A 87 -21.23 18.93 -19.59
CA ALA A 87 -21.12 18.43 -20.96
C ALA A 87 -22.09 19.16 -21.90
N TYR A 88 -21.60 19.52 -23.09
CA TYR A 88 -22.36 20.17 -24.15
C TYR A 88 -22.24 19.36 -25.46
N GLY A 89 -23.37 18.92 -26.00
CA GLY A 89 -23.44 18.12 -27.23
C GLY A 89 -24.40 16.92 -27.14
N PRO A 90 -24.58 16.16 -28.22
CA PRO A 90 -25.56 15.08 -28.30
C PRO A 90 -25.34 13.95 -27.30
N ALA A 91 -24.10 13.71 -26.83
CA ALA A 91 -23.81 12.67 -25.84
C ALA A 91 -23.89 13.16 -24.39
N ALA A 92 -24.13 14.46 -24.15
CA ALA A 92 -24.06 15.06 -22.82
C ALA A 92 -24.99 14.38 -21.80
N LYS A 93 -26.24 14.11 -22.19
CA LYS A 93 -27.21 13.43 -21.32
C LYS A 93 -26.71 12.05 -20.88
N THR A 94 -26.27 11.23 -21.84
CA THR A 94 -25.78 9.86 -21.55
C THR A 94 -24.50 9.86 -20.74
N LEU A 95 -23.60 10.82 -20.96
CA LEU A 95 -22.34 10.91 -20.20
C LEU A 95 -22.59 11.33 -18.75
N CYS A 96 -23.47 12.31 -18.52
CA CYS A 96 -23.72 12.90 -17.20
C CYS A 96 -24.81 12.19 -16.37
N GLN A 97 -25.59 11.27 -16.95
CA GLN A 97 -26.73 10.65 -16.26
C GLN A 97 -26.32 9.88 -15.00
N ASP A 98 -27.16 9.90 -13.97
CA ASP A 98 -27.00 9.01 -12.80
C ASP A 98 -25.63 9.02 -12.12
N HIS A 99 -24.80 10.07 -12.30
CA HIS A 99 -23.46 10.13 -11.70
C HIS A 99 -23.54 10.01 -10.17
N TRP A 100 -24.55 10.64 -9.54
CA TRP A 100 -24.83 10.56 -8.11
C TRP A 100 -25.14 9.14 -7.62
N LYS A 101 -25.48 8.22 -8.54
CA LYS A 101 -25.74 6.82 -8.22
C LYS A 101 -24.48 5.96 -8.20
N ALA A 102 -23.36 6.45 -8.74
CA ALA A 102 -22.10 5.71 -8.75
C ALA A 102 -21.60 5.42 -7.33
N GLU A 103 -20.88 4.31 -7.17
CA GLU A 103 -20.28 3.91 -5.88
C GLU A 103 -18.99 4.68 -5.59
N THR A 104 -18.33 5.19 -6.63
CA THR A 104 -17.10 5.98 -6.55
C THR A 104 -17.30 7.31 -7.28
N ALA A 105 -16.48 8.30 -6.94
CA ALA A 105 -16.57 9.63 -7.55
C ALA A 105 -16.05 9.66 -9.00
N HIS A 106 -15.12 8.75 -9.35
CA HIS A 106 -14.40 8.77 -10.63
C HIS A 106 -14.40 7.41 -11.36
N GLY A 107 -14.79 6.30 -10.72
CA GLY A 107 -14.68 4.95 -11.29
C GLY A 107 -15.89 4.53 -12.13
N LYS A 108 -16.32 3.28 -11.98
CA LYS A 108 -17.38 2.67 -12.81
C LYS A 108 -18.69 3.48 -12.79
N ASN A 109 -19.34 3.56 -13.94
CA ASN A 109 -20.61 4.28 -14.15
C ASN A 109 -20.53 5.81 -13.95
N THR A 110 -19.34 6.40 -14.02
CA THR A 110 -19.15 7.87 -13.96
C THR A 110 -18.96 8.45 -15.37
N PRO A 111 -19.02 9.78 -15.54
CA PRO A 111 -18.71 10.41 -16.83
C PRO A 111 -17.31 10.07 -17.36
N TYR A 112 -16.35 9.80 -16.47
CA TYR A 112 -14.96 9.49 -16.84
C TYR A 112 -14.83 8.12 -17.52
N THR A 113 -15.43 7.05 -16.97
CA THR A 113 -15.39 5.74 -17.63
C THR A 113 -16.28 5.69 -18.87
N ARG A 114 -17.42 6.40 -18.86
CA ARG A 114 -18.29 6.49 -20.04
C ARG A 114 -17.65 7.25 -21.21
N LEU A 115 -16.77 8.20 -20.93
CA LEU A 115 -15.96 8.84 -21.97
C LEU A 115 -15.09 7.79 -22.66
N ALA A 116 -14.41 6.95 -21.89
CA ALA A 116 -13.58 5.85 -22.40
C ALA A 116 -14.41 4.84 -23.21
N GLU A 117 -15.54 4.39 -22.68
CA GLU A 117 -16.47 3.46 -23.35
C GLU A 117 -16.97 3.99 -24.72
N LYS A 118 -17.03 5.31 -24.88
CA LYS A 118 -17.43 5.97 -26.13
C LYS A 118 -16.27 6.31 -27.07
N GLY A 119 -15.05 5.88 -26.76
CA GLY A 119 -13.86 6.21 -27.55
C GLY A 119 -13.50 7.69 -27.52
N GLY A 120 -13.82 8.37 -26.42
CA GLY A 120 -13.56 9.79 -26.23
C GLY A 120 -12.08 10.11 -25.93
N PHE A 121 -11.79 11.41 -25.92
CA PHE A 121 -10.46 11.96 -25.68
C PHE A 121 -10.43 12.80 -24.42
N ILE A 122 -9.28 12.81 -23.75
CA ILE A 122 -8.94 13.79 -22.71
C ILE A 122 -7.97 14.78 -23.33
N CYS A 123 -8.25 16.08 -23.19
CA CYS A 123 -7.43 17.16 -23.70
C CYS A 123 -6.90 17.99 -22.54
N LEU A 124 -5.58 17.98 -22.34
CA LEU A 124 -4.88 18.80 -21.36
C LEU A 124 -4.28 20.00 -22.11
N LEU A 125 -4.97 21.14 -22.06
CA LEU A 125 -4.63 22.36 -22.79
C LEU A 125 -3.84 23.32 -21.88
N GLY A 126 -2.52 23.28 -21.98
CA GLY A 126 -1.64 24.14 -21.18
C GLY A 126 -1.58 23.75 -19.71
N VAL A 127 -1.90 22.49 -19.40
CA VAL A 127 -1.78 21.83 -18.10
C VAL A 127 -1.15 20.45 -18.28
N ASP A 128 -0.62 19.90 -17.21
CA ASP A 128 -0.03 18.57 -17.11
C ASP A 128 -1.03 17.54 -16.57
N GLN A 129 -0.55 16.33 -16.31
CA GLN A 129 -1.34 15.20 -15.83
C GLN A 129 -1.87 15.39 -14.40
N ASP A 130 -1.32 16.31 -13.59
CA ASP A 130 -1.85 16.62 -12.25
C ASP A 130 -3.22 17.30 -12.31
N ARG A 131 -3.67 17.68 -13.51
CA ARG A 131 -5.03 18.16 -13.76
C ARG A 131 -5.92 17.11 -14.41
N ASN A 132 -5.39 15.95 -14.79
CA ASN A 132 -6.13 14.86 -15.42
C ASN A 132 -6.91 14.04 -14.38
N THR A 133 -8.14 14.45 -14.09
CA THR A 133 -9.00 13.79 -13.09
C THR A 133 -9.37 12.35 -13.46
N SER A 134 -9.21 11.96 -14.73
CA SER A 134 -9.47 10.59 -15.16
C SER A 134 -8.42 9.59 -14.64
N LEU A 135 -7.28 10.05 -14.14
CA LEU A 135 -6.27 9.18 -13.52
C LEU A 135 -6.77 8.62 -12.18
N HIS A 136 -7.57 9.37 -11.42
CA HIS A 136 -8.24 8.85 -10.23
C HIS A 136 -9.25 7.74 -10.52
N SER A 137 -9.79 7.69 -11.75
CA SER A 137 -10.61 6.57 -12.19
C SER A 137 -9.80 5.28 -12.27
N VAL A 138 -8.53 5.36 -12.69
CA VAL A 138 -7.64 4.19 -12.74
C VAL A 138 -7.40 3.66 -11.32
N GLU A 139 -7.03 4.54 -10.39
CA GLU A 139 -6.82 4.18 -8.98
C GLU A 139 -8.08 3.52 -8.38
N ALA A 140 -9.25 4.11 -8.61
CA ALA A 140 -10.52 3.60 -8.08
C ALA A 140 -10.97 2.28 -8.74
N LEU A 141 -10.59 2.01 -9.99
CA LEU A 141 -10.88 0.75 -10.68
C LEU A 141 -9.94 -0.38 -10.26
N LEU A 142 -8.72 -0.03 -9.84
CA LEU A 142 -7.75 -0.96 -9.24
C LEU A 142 -8.03 -1.21 -7.75
N GLU A 143 -8.97 -0.46 -7.16
CA GLU A 143 -9.34 -0.57 -5.74
C GLU A 143 -8.12 -0.39 -4.80
N LEU A 144 -7.20 0.52 -5.16
CA LEU A 144 -5.92 0.65 -4.46
C LEU A 144 -6.11 0.89 -2.96
N PRO A 145 -5.37 0.16 -2.09
CA PRO A 145 -5.66 0.05 -0.66
C PRO A 145 -5.42 1.35 0.12
N TYR A 146 -4.69 2.28 -0.47
CA TYR A 146 -4.42 3.58 0.12
C TYR A 146 -5.54 4.61 -0.08
N LEU A 147 -6.58 4.27 -0.85
CA LEU A 147 -7.71 5.16 -1.12
C LEU A 147 -8.71 5.13 0.03
N SER A 148 -9.26 6.29 0.36
CA SER A 148 -10.19 6.45 1.48
C SER A 148 -11.66 6.40 1.05
N ASN A 149 -12.58 6.26 1.99
CA ASN A 149 -13.99 6.55 1.75
C ASN A 149 -14.33 7.98 2.17
N THR A 150 -15.28 8.62 1.47
CA THR A 150 -15.80 9.93 1.86
C THR A 150 -17.31 10.00 1.76
N SER A 151 -17.96 10.61 2.75
CA SER A 151 -19.42 10.83 2.75
C SER A 151 -19.77 12.28 2.43
N ARG A 152 -20.82 12.47 1.61
CA ARG A 152 -21.34 13.80 1.25
C ARG A 152 -22.86 13.80 1.20
N THR A 153 -23.45 14.88 1.71
CA THR A 153 -24.89 15.18 1.62
C THR A 153 -25.14 16.23 0.54
N PHE A 154 -26.08 15.97 -0.37
CA PHE A 154 -26.41 16.86 -1.48
C PHE A 154 -27.84 16.61 -1.98
N LYS A 155 -28.35 17.51 -2.83
CA LYS A 155 -29.64 17.33 -3.51
C LYS A 155 -29.45 16.53 -4.80
N ASN A 156 -30.17 15.42 -4.92
CA ASN A 156 -30.19 14.62 -6.14
C ASN A 156 -30.98 15.33 -7.27
N PRO A 157 -31.05 14.76 -8.49
CA PRO A 157 -31.81 15.36 -9.59
C PRO A 157 -33.32 15.51 -9.35
N SER A 158 -33.91 14.79 -8.40
CA SER A 158 -35.32 14.96 -8.01
C SER A 158 -35.51 16.03 -6.92
N GLY A 159 -34.46 16.74 -6.52
CA GLY A 159 -34.48 17.75 -5.46
C GLY A 159 -34.46 17.19 -4.03
N LYS A 160 -34.40 15.86 -3.86
CA LYS A 160 -34.36 15.20 -2.56
C LYS A 160 -32.93 15.21 -2.00
N GLU A 161 -32.80 15.54 -0.72
CA GLU A 161 -31.54 15.43 -0.01
C GLU A 161 -31.17 13.96 0.21
N VAL A 162 -29.93 13.61 -0.13
CA VAL A 162 -29.37 12.27 0.01
C VAL A 162 -27.95 12.36 0.57
N THR A 163 -27.60 11.43 1.45
CA THR A 163 -26.21 11.21 1.89
C THR A 163 -25.68 9.98 1.15
N ARG A 164 -24.49 10.11 0.57
CA ARG A 164 -23.82 9.03 -0.15
C ARG A 164 -22.38 8.91 0.34
N GLU A 165 -21.95 7.68 0.55
CA GLU A 165 -20.55 7.34 0.68
C GLU A 165 -19.98 7.05 -0.73
N TYR A 166 -18.82 7.63 -1.01
CA TYR A 166 -18.04 7.37 -2.21
C TYR A 166 -16.79 6.61 -1.80
N LYS A 167 -16.67 5.39 -2.30
CA LYS A 167 -15.50 4.53 -2.07
C LYS A 167 -14.32 4.98 -2.93
N PHE A 168 -13.11 4.57 -2.52
CA PHE A 168 -11.88 4.75 -3.28
C PHE A 168 -11.64 6.21 -3.70
N TYR A 169 -11.89 7.13 -2.78
CA TYR A 169 -11.69 8.55 -2.96
C TYR A 169 -10.20 8.91 -2.85
N PRO A 170 -9.68 9.67 -3.83
CA PRO A 170 -8.25 9.94 -3.94
C PRO A 170 -7.71 10.81 -2.79
N GLY A 171 -6.46 10.53 -2.42
CA GLY A 171 -5.67 11.32 -1.48
C GLY A 171 -5.01 12.55 -2.14
N PRO A 172 -4.19 13.30 -1.37
CA PRO A 172 -3.74 14.62 -1.76
C PRO A 172 -2.61 14.64 -2.81
N HIS A 173 -1.59 13.79 -2.70
CA HIS A 173 -0.38 13.88 -3.54
C HIS A 173 -0.15 12.65 -4.42
N ARG A 174 0.16 12.88 -5.70
CA ARG A 174 0.48 11.89 -6.74
C ARG A 174 1.58 12.44 -7.65
N ASP A 175 2.36 11.56 -8.25
CA ASP A 175 3.21 11.90 -9.40
C ASP A 175 2.51 11.46 -10.70
N PHE A 176 1.47 12.18 -11.10
CA PHE A 176 0.81 11.90 -12.37
C PHE A 176 1.63 12.39 -13.57
N ILE A 177 2.51 13.37 -13.37
CA ILE A 177 3.41 13.89 -14.40
C ILE A 177 4.32 12.76 -14.92
N GLY A 178 4.80 11.87 -14.03
CA GLY A 178 5.60 10.70 -14.40
C GLY A 178 4.97 9.76 -15.43
N LEU A 179 3.63 9.78 -15.57
CA LEU A 179 2.91 8.93 -16.53
C LEU A 179 3.02 9.41 -17.99
N ASP A 180 3.54 10.61 -18.25
CA ASP A 180 3.61 11.16 -19.60
C ASP A 180 4.38 10.25 -20.55
N HIS A 181 5.52 9.68 -20.11
CA HIS A 181 6.34 8.77 -20.91
C HIS A 181 5.57 7.50 -21.27
N LEU A 182 4.95 6.86 -20.29
CA LEU A 182 4.18 5.64 -20.48
C LEU A 182 3.00 5.85 -21.46
N LEU A 183 2.30 6.97 -21.36
CA LEU A 183 1.19 7.29 -22.24
C LEU A 183 1.63 7.70 -23.65
N ALA A 184 2.77 8.37 -23.79
CA ALA A 184 3.34 8.73 -25.08
C ALA A 184 3.86 7.48 -25.82
N ASP A 185 4.65 6.65 -25.15
CA ASP A 185 5.31 5.47 -25.74
C ASP A 185 4.29 4.39 -26.14
N SER A 186 3.22 4.23 -25.37
CA SER A 186 2.10 3.35 -25.74
C SER A 186 1.27 3.88 -26.91
N GLY A 187 1.47 5.14 -27.32
CA GLY A 187 0.64 5.83 -28.32
C GLY A 187 -0.76 6.16 -27.83
N ALA A 188 -1.01 6.14 -26.51
CA ALA A 188 -2.25 6.61 -25.91
C ALA A 188 -2.35 8.16 -25.95
N MET A 189 -1.21 8.84 -25.92
CA MET A 189 -1.12 10.30 -25.87
C MET A 189 -0.34 10.86 -27.06
N LYS A 190 -0.84 11.97 -27.60
CA LYS A 190 -0.12 12.83 -28.54
C LYS A 190 0.14 14.19 -27.89
N VAL A 191 1.34 14.70 -28.07
CA VAL A 191 1.74 16.03 -27.61
C VAL A 191 1.91 16.96 -28.79
N GLY A 192 1.44 18.19 -28.64
CA GLY A 192 1.63 19.26 -29.63
C GLY A 192 1.52 20.62 -28.96
N ARG A 193 1.35 21.66 -29.77
CA ARG A 193 1.34 23.04 -29.30
C ARG A 193 0.25 23.85 -29.97
N ILE A 194 -0.48 24.62 -29.16
CA ILE A 194 -1.47 25.59 -29.64
C ILE A 194 -1.15 26.93 -28.96
N GLY A 195 -0.75 27.92 -29.77
CA GLY A 195 -0.27 29.17 -29.20
C GLY A 195 1.03 28.96 -28.42
N ASN A 196 1.02 29.34 -27.14
CA ASN A 196 2.10 29.04 -26.19
C ASN A 196 1.85 27.78 -25.36
N ALA A 197 0.65 27.20 -25.40
CA ALA A 197 0.29 26.06 -24.59
C ALA A 197 0.81 24.77 -25.22
N GLN A 198 1.52 23.96 -24.42
CA GLN A 198 1.66 22.54 -24.70
C GLN A 198 0.30 21.86 -24.52
N VAL A 199 -0.04 20.96 -25.45
CA VAL A 199 -1.33 20.28 -25.47
C VAL A 199 -1.10 18.79 -25.53
N ARG A 200 -1.70 18.06 -24.59
CA ARG A 200 -1.76 16.60 -24.60
C ARG A 200 -3.15 16.18 -25.04
N LEU A 201 -3.25 15.39 -26.10
CA LEU A 201 -4.49 14.74 -26.50
C LEU A 201 -4.36 13.25 -26.24
N ILE A 202 -5.17 12.73 -25.33
CA ILE A 202 -5.08 11.38 -24.80
C ILE A 202 -6.33 10.61 -25.25
N ASN A 203 -6.15 9.45 -25.86
CA ASN A 203 -7.25 8.50 -26.09
C ASN A 203 -7.65 7.90 -24.74
N SER A 204 -8.87 8.17 -24.28
CA SER A 204 -9.30 7.80 -22.93
C SER A 204 -9.31 6.29 -22.73
N ALA A 205 -9.88 5.52 -23.67
CA ALA A 205 -9.92 4.06 -23.59
C ALA A 205 -8.52 3.44 -23.51
N LYS A 206 -7.61 3.91 -24.37
CA LYS A 206 -6.23 3.40 -24.40
C LYS A 206 -5.43 3.79 -23.15
N MET A 207 -5.68 4.98 -22.59
CA MET A 207 -5.11 5.37 -21.30
C MET A 207 -5.54 4.41 -20.18
N PHE A 208 -6.84 4.09 -20.09
CA PHE A 208 -7.33 3.10 -19.12
C PHE A 208 -6.71 1.72 -19.35
N GLU A 209 -6.67 1.24 -20.60
CA GLU A 209 -6.05 -0.04 -20.94
C GLU A 209 -4.59 -0.13 -20.45
N VAL A 210 -3.78 0.86 -20.79
CA VAL A 210 -2.35 0.90 -20.43
C VAL A 210 -2.16 1.02 -18.93
N LEU A 211 -2.86 1.94 -18.27
CA LEU A 211 -2.63 2.23 -16.86
C LEU A 211 -3.25 1.19 -15.92
N LEU A 212 -4.36 0.55 -16.29
CA LEU A 212 -4.90 -0.58 -15.52
C LEU A 212 -3.96 -1.79 -15.60
N ALA A 213 -3.40 -2.07 -16.78
CA ALA A 213 -2.42 -3.14 -16.94
C ALA A 213 -1.15 -2.87 -16.13
N ALA A 214 -0.61 -1.65 -16.21
CA ALA A 214 0.59 -1.26 -15.46
C ALA A 214 0.32 -1.23 -13.94
N GLY A 215 -0.78 -0.62 -13.51
CA GLY A 215 -1.12 -0.48 -12.09
C GLY A 215 -1.50 -1.79 -11.40
N THR A 216 -1.98 -2.80 -12.14
CA THR A 216 -2.18 -4.16 -11.60
C THR A 216 -0.85 -4.81 -11.21
N GLN A 217 0.24 -4.50 -11.92
CA GLN A 217 1.58 -5.03 -11.65
C GLN A 217 2.36 -4.15 -10.68
N CYS A 218 2.08 -2.84 -10.68
CA CYS A 218 2.80 -1.82 -9.94
C CYS A 218 1.77 -0.89 -9.26
N PRO A 219 1.19 -1.28 -8.11
CA PRO A 219 0.14 -0.51 -7.43
C PRO A 219 0.58 0.88 -6.95
N ASP A 220 1.90 1.10 -6.83
CA ASP A 220 2.54 2.36 -6.46
C ASP A 220 2.98 3.21 -7.66
N LEU A 221 2.59 2.85 -8.89
CA LEU A 221 2.96 3.52 -10.16
C LEU A 221 2.82 5.05 -10.16
N VAL A 222 1.89 5.59 -9.37
CA VAL A 222 1.57 7.03 -9.32
C VAL A 222 2.04 7.71 -8.04
N LEU A 223 2.85 7.02 -7.22
CA LEU A 223 3.46 7.57 -6.02
C LEU A 223 4.86 8.05 -6.34
N CYS A 224 5.26 9.21 -5.81
CA CYS A 224 6.63 9.69 -6.02
C CYS A 224 7.64 8.87 -5.21
N ASP A 225 8.89 8.87 -5.67
CA ASP A 225 10.00 8.18 -5.00
C ASP A 225 10.70 9.02 -3.92
N ASN A 226 10.17 10.20 -3.60
CA ASN A 226 10.73 11.04 -2.54
C ASN A 226 10.49 10.37 -1.15
N PRO A 227 11.56 9.94 -0.44
CA PRO A 227 11.42 9.28 0.87
C PRO A 227 10.88 10.21 1.97
N GLU A 228 10.93 11.53 1.73
CA GLU A 228 10.41 12.57 2.62
C GLU A 228 8.97 12.97 2.29
N CYS A 229 8.34 12.34 1.30
CA CYS A 229 6.92 12.59 1.00
C CYS A 229 6.02 11.78 1.93
N ASP A 230 5.57 12.39 3.02
CA ASP A 230 4.69 11.75 4.01
C ASP A 230 3.47 11.04 3.40
N ASP A 231 2.85 11.66 2.40
CA ASP A 231 1.68 11.11 1.73
C ASP A 231 2.03 9.85 0.94
N CYS A 232 3.09 9.88 0.11
CA CYS A 232 3.46 8.73 -0.72
C CYS A 232 4.05 7.59 0.13
N VAL A 233 4.78 7.89 1.21
CA VAL A 233 5.26 6.89 2.17
C VAL A 233 4.08 6.16 2.82
N LYS A 234 3.09 6.89 3.36
CA LYS A 234 1.90 6.28 3.99
C LYS A 234 1.09 5.44 3.00
N GLN A 235 0.97 5.89 1.77
CA GLN A 235 0.23 5.16 0.74
C GLN A 235 0.95 3.89 0.29
N ARG A 236 2.28 3.94 0.17
CA ARG A 236 3.11 2.77 -0.13
C ARG A 236 3.06 1.75 1.02
N ALA A 237 3.10 2.22 2.26
CA ALA A 237 2.90 1.41 3.45
C ALA A 237 1.53 0.68 3.44
N ALA A 238 0.46 1.34 2.97
CA ALA A 238 -0.85 0.71 2.85
C ALA A 238 -0.89 -0.37 1.75
N ILE A 239 -0.19 -0.19 0.63
CA ILE A 239 -0.01 -1.24 -0.39
C ILE A 239 0.68 -2.45 0.23
N TYR A 240 1.79 -2.25 0.92
CA TYR A 240 2.53 -3.35 1.53
C TYR A 240 1.74 -4.08 2.62
N ALA A 241 0.99 -3.35 3.44
CA ALA A 241 0.11 -3.95 4.43
C ALA A 241 -0.96 -4.84 3.77
N ASP A 242 -1.52 -4.41 2.64
CA ASP A 242 -2.47 -5.20 1.86
C ASP A 242 -1.84 -6.44 1.23
N GLU A 243 -0.66 -6.30 0.60
CA GLU A 243 0.10 -7.43 0.06
C GLU A 243 0.38 -8.51 1.13
N LEU A 244 0.81 -8.09 2.32
CA LEU A 244 1.07 -9.00 3.44
C LEU A 244 -0.21 -9.67 3.99
N ASN A 245 -1.38 -9.06 3.85
CA ASN A 245 -2.65 -9.68 4.25
C ASN A 245 -3.08 -10.83 3.31
N HIS A 246 -2.53 -10.87 2.10
CA HIS A 246 -2.77 -11.94 1.13
C HIS A 246 -1.78 -13.12 1.28
N GLU A 247 -0.75 -12.99 2.10
CA GLU A 247 0.17 -14.08 2.43
C GLU A 247 -0.45 -15.07 3.42
N SER A 248 0.00 -16.32 3.38
CA SER A 248 -0.48 -17.35 4.32
C SER A 248 0.00 -17.11 5.74
N PHE A 249 1.19 -16.51 5.88
CA PHE A 249 1.86 -16.26 7.16
C PHE A 249 1.55 -14.87 7.71
N GLN A 250 1.88 -14.65 8.98
CA GLN A 250 1.79 -13.33 9.60
C GLN A 250 3.19 -12.75 9.82
N LEU A 251 3.42 -11.53 9.31
CA LEU A 251 4.67 -10.81 9.55
C LEU A 251 4.63 -10.09 10.91
N THR A 252 5.72 -10.19 11.66
CA THR A 252 6.01 -9.41 12.87
C THR A 252 7.48 -9.02 12.88
N VAL A 253 7.86 -8.02 13.68
CA VAL A 253 9.26 -7.58 13.80
C VAL A 253 9.66 -7.47 15.26
N SER A 254 10.94 -7.73 15.52
CA SER A 254 11.53 -7.54 16.84
C SER A 254 11.51 -6.07 17.26
N SER A 255 11.13 -5.77 18.50
CA SER A 255 11.08 -4.40 18.99
C SER A 255 12.45 -3.72 19.00
N ARG A 256 13.54 -4.49 19.19
CA ARG A 256 14.92 -4.03 19.02
C ARG A 256 15.20 -3.46 17.63
N LEU A 257 14.63 -4.07 16.59
CA LEU A 257 14.77 -3.60 15.20
C LEU A 257 13.81 -2.45 14.89
N ALA A 258 12.60 -2.48 15.48
CA ALA A 258 11.58 -1.49 15.24
C ALA A 258 11.96 -0.09 15.73
N GLY A 259 12.70 0.03 16.83
CA GLY A 259 13.17 1.31 17.35
C GLY A 259 13.68 1.25 18.78
N ARG A 260 14.20 2.38 19.29
CA ARG A 260 14.73 2.47 20.66
C ARG A 260 13.65 2.75 21.69
N TYR A 261 12.62 3.51 21.34
CA TYR A 261 11.49 3.85 22.21
C TYR A 261 10.16 3.76 21.45
N VAL A 262 9.04 3.71 22.19
CA VAL A 262 7.72 3.38 21.61
C VAL A 262 7.29 4.32 20.48
N PRO A 263 7.36 5.66 20.62
CA PRO A 263 7.04 6.56 19.50
C PRO A 263 7.84 6.30 18.21
N GLU A 264 9.13 6.02 18.32
CA GLU A 264 9.99 5.69 17.17
C GLU A 264 9.58 4.33 16.55
N MET A 265 9.28 3.33 17.40
CA MET A 265 8.78 2.03 16.93
C MET A 265 7.48 2.21 16.13
N ILE A 266 6.55 3.02 16.63
CA ILE A 266 5.27 3.32 15.97
C ILE A 266 5.53 3.93 14.60
N GLU A 267 6.35 4.99 14.54
CA GLU A 267 6.66 5.70 13.30
C GLU A 267 7.28 4.77 12.26
N ASN A 268 8.32 4.02 12.65
CA ASN A 268 9.01 3.10 11.75
C ASN A 268 8.08 1.99 11.26
N LEU A 269 7.28 1.39 12.14
CA LEU A 269 6.31 0.34 11.77
C LEU A 269 5.25 0.85 10.80
N GLN A 270 4.70 2.03 11.06
CA GLN A 270 3.69 2.65 10.20
C GLN A 270 4.26 3.02 8.82
N ARG A 271 5.50 3.53 8.75
CA ARG A 271 6.19 3.84 7.49
C ARG A 271 6.43 2.60 6.65
N GLU A 272 6.69 1.45 7.26
CA GLU A 272 6.95 0.19 6.56
C GLU A 272 5.70 -0.67 6.29
N GLY A 273 4.52 -0.22 6.74
CA GLY A 273 3.27 -0.96 6.56
C GLY A 273 3.13 -2.18 7.48
N ILE A 274 3.93 -2.25 8.55
CA ILE A 274 3.96 -3.38 9.48
C ILE A 274 3.10 -3.05 10.72
N ARG A 275 2.19 -3.95 11.07
CA ARG A 275 1.21 -3.73 12.16
C ARG A 275 1.42 -4.61 13.38
N ARG A 276 2.53 -5.34 13.44
CA ARG A 276 2.78 -6.35 14.48
C ARG A 276 4.22 -6.28 14.98
N ILE A 277 4.38 -6.46 16.29
CA ILE A 277 5.67 -6.38 16.97
C ILE A 277 5.82 -7.49 18.01
N GLU A 278 6.98 -8.14 18.01
CA GLU A 278 7.45 -9.03 19.06
C GLU A 278 8.35 -8.23 20.02
N LEU A 279 7.99 -8.17 21.30
CA LEU A 279 8.75 -7.39 22.28
C LEU A 279 9.98 -8.16 22.75
N ASP A 280 11.18 -7.59 22.57
CA ASP A 280 12.42 -8.15 23.14
C ASP A 280 13.14 -7.12 24.00
N CYS A 281 13.41 -5.92 23.45
CA CYS A 281 14.11 -4.83 24.07
C CYS A 281 13.39 -3.50 23.87
N LEU A 282 13.46 -2.65 24.89
CA LEU A 282 13.00 -1.27 24.89
C LEU A 282 14.04 -0.43 25.61
N GLN A 283 14.51 0.64 24.97
CA GLN A 283 15.59 1.51 25.47
C GLN A 283 16.87 0.72 25.84
N GLY A 284 17.20 -0.32 25.07
CA GLY A 284 18.36 -1.19 25.30
C GLY A 284 18.23 -2.14 26.51
N LYS A 285 17.04 -2.24 27.12
CA LYS A 285 16.76 -3.17 28.23
C LYS A 285 15.79 -4.24 27.78
N ILE A 286 15.96 -5.45 28.29
CA ILE A 286 15.04 -6.56 28.04
C ILE A 286 13.65 -6.17 28.55
N CYS A 287 12.62 -6.25 27.71
CA CYS A 287 11.24 -5.87 28.07
C CYS A 287 10.75 -6.65 29.31
N ALA A 288 11.13 -7.92 29.41
CA ALA A 288 10.82 -8.77 30.55
C ALA A 288 11.49 -8.34 31.88
N SER A 289 12.51 -7.47 31.88
CA SER A 289 13.12 -6.91 33.09
C SER A 289 12.56 -5.53 33.49
N LEU A 290 11.70 -4.92 32.67
CA LEU A 290 11.09 -3.63 32.99
C LEU A 290 10.06 -3.75 34.14
N PRO A 291 9.81 -2.68 34.91
CA PRO A 291 8.66 -2.63 35.81
C PRO A 291 7.35 -2.93 35.08
N ALA A 292 6.41 -3.62 35.73
CA ALA A 292 5.15 -4.04 35.12
C ALA A 292 4.36 -2.86 34.53
N GLU A 293 4.28 -1.75 35.26
CA GLU A 293 3.62 -0.52 34.79
C GLU A 293 4.24 0.06 33.52
N LYS A 294 5.58 0.04 33.42
CA LYS A 294 6.28 0.53 32.22
C LYS A 294 6.02 -0.35 31.01
N LEU A 295 6.03 -1.68 31.20
CA LEU A 295 5.70 -2.62 30.13
C LEU A 295 4.24 -2.46 29.68
N ALA A 296 3.30 -2.39 30.62
CA ALA A 296 1.89 -2.17 30.33
C ALA A 296 1.63 -0.82 29.64
N SER A 297 2.37 0.24 30.02
CA SER A 297 2.30 1.53 29.33
C SER A 297 2.75 1.43 27.87
N ALA A 298 3.90 0.77 27.62
CA ALA A 298 4.40 0.58 26.27
C ALA A 298 3.44 -0.22 25.39
N VAL A 299 2.86 -1.30 25.94
CA VAL A 299 1.84 -2.12 25.22
C VAL A 299 0.61 -1.29 24.89
N ARG A 300 0.09 -0.49 25.83
CA ARG A 300 -1.07 0.37 25.59
C ARG A 300 -0.82 1.41 24.50
N GLU A 301 0.35 2.03 24.50
CA GLU A 301 0.73 3.04 23.50
C GLU A 301 0.90 2.43 22.09
N LEU A 302 1.52 1.26 21.96
CA LEU A 302 1.57 0.53 20.69
C LEU A 302 0.16 0.17 20.18
N ARG A 303 -0.71 -0.31 21.07
CA ARG A 303 -2.08 -0.70 20.70
C ARG A 303 -2.97 0.48 20.35
N SER A 304 -2.79 1.66 20.97
CA SER A 304 -3.56 2.86 20.58
C SER A 304 -3.30 3.26 19.12
N GLU A 305 -2.14 2.87 18.57
CA GLU A 305 -1.75 3.08 17.18
C GLU A 305 -2.01 1.86 16.29
N GLN A 306 -2.86 0.93 16.76
CA GLN A 306 -3.26 -0.30 16.05
C GLN A 306 -2.08 -1.24 15.74
N ILE A 307 -1.08 -1.26 16.63
CA ILE A 307 0.04 -2.20 16.55
C ILE A 307 -0.21 -3.38 17.50
N GLU A 308 -0.28 -4.57 16.92
CA GLU A 308 -0.52 -5.82 17.64
C GLU A 308 0.78 -6.32 18.31
N ILE A 309 0.68 -6.73 19.57
CA ILE A 309 1.79 -7.38 20.28
C ILE A 309 1.69 -8.89 20.07
N THR A 310 2.64 -9.48 19.32
CA THR A 310 2.62 -10.91 18.98
C THR A 310 3.25 -11.80 20.04
N GLY A 311 3.94 -11.21 21.00
CA GLY A 311 4.54 -11.90 22.14
C GLY A 311 5.71 -11.14 22.74
N ILE A 312 6.32 -11.73 23.76
CA ILE A 312 7.55 -11.23 24.38
C ILE A 312 8.64 -12.30 24.34
N ARG A 313 9.82 -11.95 23.81
CA ARG A 313 10.99 -12.82 23.77
C ARG A 313 11.92 -12.54 24.94
N LEU A 314 12.39 -13.63 25.56
CA LEU A 314 13.43 -13.56 26.58
C LEU A 314 14.72 -14.21 26.06
N PRO A 315 15.90 -13.60 26.34
CA PRO A 315 17.18 -14.17 25.97
C PRO A 315 17.62 -15.34 26.88
N ALA A 316 16.97 -15.48 28.05
CA ALA A 316 17.26 -16.51 29.04
C ALA A 316 15.97 -16.92 29.77
N LEU A 317 16.00 -18.07 30.45
CA LEU A 317 14.90 -18.49 31.32
C LEU A 317 14.80 -17.53 32.53
N PRO A 318 13.59 -17.14 32.95
CA PRO A 318 13.41 -16.31 34.14
C PRO A 318 13.68 -17.11 35.42
N ASP A 319 14.28 -16.46 36.41
CA ASP A 319 14.47 -17.03 37.76
C ASP A 319 13.12 -17.24 38.48
N GLU A 320 12.18 -16.32 38.27
CA GLU A 320 10.85 -16.29 38.90
C GLU A 320 9.72 -16.31 37.84
N PRO A 321 9.44 -17.48 37.22
CA PRO A 321 8.46 -17.59 36.14
C PRO A 321 7.02 -17.24 36.54
N GLU A 322 6.62 -17.47 37.80
CA GLU A 322 5.30 -17.08 38.33
C GLU A 322 5.13 -15.55 38.30
N LYS A 323 6.12 -14.81 38.80
CA LYS A 323 6.11 -13.34 38.78
C LYS A 323 6.15 -12.79 37.37
N LEU A 324 6.90 -13.43 36.46
CA LEU A 324 6.88 -13.07 35.05
C LEU A 324 5.46 -13.23 34.48
N ALA A 325 4.79 -14.35 34.75
CA ALA A 325 3.45 -14.59 34.24
C ALA A 325 2.44 -13.53 34.68
N GLU A 326 2.40 -13.22 35.99
CA GLU A 326 1.55 -12.16 36.55
C GLU A 326 1.77 -10.82 35.85
N LYS A 327 3.05 -10.45 35.68
CA LYS A 327 3.44 -9.22 34.99
C LYS A 327 3.00 -9.20 33.52
N LEU A 328 3.14 -10.31 32.79
CA LEU A 328 2.76 -10.38 31.37
C LEU A 328 1.24 -10.28 31.20
N LEU A 329 0.47 -10.96 32.04
CA LEU A 329 -0.98 -10.86 32.05
C LEU A 329 -1.46 -9.45 32.39
N GLN A 330 -0.80 -8.77 33.35
CA GLN A 330 -1.09 -7.36 33.67
C GLN A 330 -0.81 -6.42 32.49
N ALA A 331 0.23 -6.72 31.69
CA ALA A 331 0.54 -6.01 30.46
C ALA A 331 -0.27 -6.50 29.24
N GLU A 332 -1.22 -7.41 29.45
CA GLU A 332 -2.06 -8.03 28.42
C GLU A 332 -1.26 -8.74 27.31
N ILE A 333 -0.10 -9.31 27.63
CA ILE A 333 0.73 -10.11 26.73
C ILE A 333 0.41 -11.59 26.97
N SER A 334 -0.07 -12.28 25.93
CA SER A 334 -0.54 -13.67 26.02
C SER A 334 0.47 -14.73 25.56
N ARG A 335 1.55 -14.32 24.88
CA ARG A 335 2.56 -15.22 24.31
C ARG A 335 3.97 -14.88 24.78
N VAL A 336 4.72 -15.91 25.17
CA VAL A 336 6.11 -15.80 25.62
C VAL A 336 7.02 -16.72 24.80
N ILE A 337 8.17 -16.22 24.39
CA ILE A 337 9.16 -16.91 23.55
C ILE A 337 10.44 -17.10 24.37
N LEU A 338 10.84 -18.36 24.60
CA LEU A 338 11.92 -18.76 25.53
C LEU A 338 12.95 -19.67 24.85
N PRO A 339 14.22 -19.69 25.33
CA PRO A 339 15.17 -20.69 24.87
C PRO A 339 14.70 -22.09 25.28
N LEU A 340 14.86 -23.07 24.39
CA LEU A 340 14.44 -24.46 24.62
C LEU A 340 15.20 -25.11 25.78
N ALA A 341 16.51 -24.90 25.84
CA ALA A 341 17.42 -25.58 26.76
C ALA A 341 16.99 -25.41 28.22
N GLY A 342 16.62 -26.50 28.89
CA GLY A 342 16.23 -26.50 30.32
C GLY A 342 14.85 -25.89 30.63
N SER A 343 14.03 -25.63 29.61
CA SER A 343 12.77 -24.86 29.76
C SER A 343 11.60 -25.62 30.38
N ALA A 344 11.68 -26.95 30.56
CA ALA A 344 10.53 -27.80 30.89
C ALA A 344 9.75 -27.35 32.15
N LYS A 345 10.45 -26.98 33.23
CA LYS A 345 9.81 -26.50 34.46
C LYS A 345 9.10 -25.16 34.23
N THR A 346 9.77 -24.22 33.56
CA THR A 346 9.26 -22.89 33.23
C THR A 346 8.03 -22.97 32.33
N VAL A 347 8.06 -23.81 31.29
CA VAL A 347 6.94 -24.01 30.36
C VAL A 347 5.69 -24.44 31.12
N LYS A 348 5.80 -25.42 32.01
CA LYS A 348 4.68 -25.89 32.84
C LYS A 348 4.07 -24.78 33.69
N ILE A 349 4.91 -23.94 34.30
CA ILE A 349 4.46 -22.82 35.15
C ILE A 349 3.72 -21.77 34.31
N LEU A 350 4.31 -21.33 33.21
CA LEU A 350 3.74 -20.27 32.36
C LEU A 350 2.44 -20.73 31.68
N LYS A 351 2.38 -21.98 31.21
CA LYS A 351 1.15 -22.56 30.66
C LYS A 351 0.05 -22.67 31.71
N LYS A 352 0.38 -23.07 32.94
CA LYS A 352 -0.60 -23.11 34.04
C LYS A 352 -1.17 -21.72 34.35
N ALA A 353 -0.39 -20.67 34.12
CA ALA A 353 -0.85 -19.29 34.21
C ALA A 353 -1.66 -18.80 33.00
N GLY A 354 -1.88 -19.64 31.98
CA GLY A 354 -2.68 -19.30 30.79
C GLY A 354 -1.90 -18.64 29.65
N LEU A 355 -0.56 -18.65 29.70
CA LEU A 355 0.27 -18.11 28.62
C LEU A 355 0.53 -19.16 27.53
N THR A 356 0.52 -18.70 26.28
CA THR A 356 1.04 -19.47 25.15
C THR A 356 2.56 -19.44 25.16
N VAL A 357 3.20 -20.60 25.06
CA VAL A 357 4.66 -20.70 25.10
C VAL A 357 5.20 -21.13 23.73
N SER A 358 6.17 -20.35 23.23
CA SER A 358 6.99 -20.69 22.07
C SER A 358 8.42 -20.94 22.52
N LEU A 359 9.09 -21.93 21.95
CA LEU A 359 10.47 -22.26 22.28
C LEU A 359 11.37 -22.08 21.07
N TYR A 360 12.52 -21.43 21.23
CA TYR A 360 13.52 -21.28 20.17
C TYR A 360 14.80 -22.07 20.48
N ASN A 361 15.48 -22.53 19.44
CA ASN A 361 16.81 -23.13 19.56
C ASN A 361 17.88 -22.05 19.81
N ILE A 362 18.81 -22.36 20.71
CA ILE A 362 20.10 -21.64 20.80
C ILE A 362 21.11 -22.26 19.84
N ALA A 363 22.38 -21.85 19.89
CA ALA A 363 23.47 -22.45 19.10
C ALA A 363 23.74 -23.89 19.55
N GLN A 364 22.95 -24.83 19.01
CA GLN A 364 23.02 -26.27 19.32
C GLN A 364 22.48 -27.09 18.13
N SER A 365 22.89 -28.36 18.04
CA SER A 365 22.54 -29.23 16.89
C SER A 365 21.04 -29.51 16.77
N ALA A 366 20.53 -29.67 15.54
CA ALA A 366 19.13 -30.00 15.27
C ALA A 366 18.69 -31.31 15.93
N LYS A 367 19.58 -32.30 16.05
CA LYS A 367 19.29 -33.56 16.76
C LYS A 367 19.04 -33.33 18.24
N SER A 368 19.84 -32.48 18.88
CA SER A 368 19.66 -32.13 20.30
C SER A 368 18.36 -31.38 20.50
N VAL A 369 18.07 -30.36 19.67
CA VAL A 369 16.81 -29.61 19.70
C VAL A 369 15.62 -30.55 19.53
N ALA A 370 15.66 -31.43 18.53
CA ALA A 370 14.55 -32.34 18.23
C ALA A 370 14.30 -33.33 19.37
N HIS A 371 15.37 -33.86 19.99
CA HIS A 371 15.25 -34.74 21.14
C HIS A 371 14.62 -34.02 22.33
N GLU A 372 15.18 -32.87 22.74
CA GLU A 372 14.70 -32.11 23.89
C GLU A 372 13.26 -31.63 23.70
N PHE A 373 12.95 -31.10 22.52
CA PHE A 373 11.60 -30.64 22.20
C PHE A 373 10.60 -31.80 22.14
N SER A 374 10.97 -32.95 21.58
CA SER A 374 10.10 -34.13 21.58
C SER A 374 9.85 -34.67 22.99
N GLU A 375 10.84 -34.67 23.88
CA GLU A 375 10.65 -35.08 25.28
C GLU A 375 9.74 -34.11 26.04
N LEU A 376 9.82 -32.83 25.72
CA LEU A 376 8.92 -31.81 26.26
C LEU A 376 7.49 -32.01 25.77
N LEU A 377 7.28 -32.23 24.47
CA LEU A 377 5.95 -32.43 23.88
C LEU A 377 5.22 -33.68 24.41
N LYS A 378 5.96 -34.69 24.92
CA LYS A 378 5.35 -35.84 25.62
C LYS A 378 4.66 -35.45 26.92
N LYS A 379 5.07 -34.33 27.53
CA LYS A 379 4.58 -33.86 28.84
C LYS A 379 3.67 -32.64 28.72
N GLU A 380 3.93 -31.80 27.73
CA GLU A 380 3.26 -30.53 27.52
C GLU A 380 2.79 -30.41 26.07
N THR A 381 1.47 -30.40 25.84
CA THR A 381 0.89 -30.15 24.51
C THR A 381 0.92 -28.66 24.15
N ASP A 382 0.64 -28.30 22.90
CA ASP A 382 0.37 -26.92 22.48
C ASP A 382 1.52 -25.92 22.73
N VAL A 383 2.76 -26.41 22.60
CA VAL A 383 3.98 -25.60 22.60
C VAL A 383 4.44 -25.41 21.17
N LEU A 384 4.67 -24.15 20.78
CA LEU A 384 5.13 -23.82 19.43
C LEU A 384 6.66 -23.83 19.36
N PHE A 385 7.20 -24.19 18.20
CA PHE A 385 8.63 -24.03 17.92
C PHE A 385 8.89 -22.76 17.11
N SER A 386 9.72 -21.87 17.64
CA SER A 386 10.29 -20.72 16.94
C SER A 386 11.63 -21.14 16.33
N PHE A 387 11.62 -21.52 15.05
CA PHE A 387 12.81 -21.97 14.34
C PHE A 387 13.75 -20.80 14.10
N ASN A 388 14.91 -20.80 14.76
CA ASN A 388 15.94 -19.80 14.57
C ASN A 388 17.06 -20.36 13.70
N ALA A 389 17.00 -20.02 12.41
CA ALA A 389 17.92 -20.55 11.41
C ALA A 389 19.36 -20.09 11.64
N ALA A 390 19.56 -18.82 11.99
CA ALA A 390 20.87 -18.27 12.33
C ALA A 390 21.56 -19.05 13.47
N ASN A 391 20.81 -19.51 14.48
CA ASN A 391 21.38 -20.31 15.55
C ASN A 391 21.79 -21.73 15.12
N PHE A 392 21.14 -22.32 14.11
CA PHE A 392 21.62 -23.57 13.50
C PHE A 392 22.87 -23.35 12.64
N ALA A 393 22.92 -22.24 11.89
CA ALA A 393 24.12 -21.85 11.15
C ALA A 393 25.32 -21.66 12.10
N LYS A 394 25.13 -20.97 13.24
CA LYS A 394 26.14 -20.85 14.31
C LYS A 394 26.56 -22.19 14.92
N ALA A 395 25.71 -23.21 14.85
CA ALA A 395 26.04 -24.57 15.26
C ALA A 395 26.77 -25.38 14.18
N GLY A 396 27.09 -24.76 13.03
CA GLY A 396 27.75 -25.43 11.89
C GLY A 396 26.81 -26.29 11.05
N GLU A 397 25.50 -26.07 11.13
CA GLU A 397 24.50 -26.82 10.36
C GLU A 397 23.86 -25.97 9.26
N HIS A 398 23.52 -26.61 8.14
CA HIS A 398 22.70 -26.01 7.08
C HIS A 398 21.21 -26.03 7.49
N PRO A 399 20.59 -24.88 7.81
CA PRO A 399 19.28 -24.87 8.44
C PRO A 399 18.16 -25.46 7.57
N PHE A 400 18.11 -25.15 6.27
CA PHE A 400 17.14 -25.70 5.33
C PHE A 400 17.52 -27.11 4.87
N LEU A 401 18.77 -27.31 4.41
CA LEU A 401 19.18 -28.57 3.80
C LEU A 401 19.22 -29.73 4.82
N TYR A 402 19.50 -29.43 6.08
CA TYR A 402 19.68 -30.42 7.14
C TYR A 402 18.75 -30.20 8.35
N SER A 403 18.89 -29.09 9.08
CA SER A 403 18.28 -28.94 10.42
C SER A 403 16.75 -29.02 10.39
N TYR A 404 16.13 -28.34 9.43
CA TYR A 404 14.69 -28.31 9.20
C TYR A 404 14.09 -29.71 8.99
N LYS A 405 14.81 -30.57 8.23
CA LYS A 405 14.39 -31.93 7.91
C LYS A 405 14.67 -32.91 9.05
N VAL A 406 15.88 -32.88 9.60
CA VAL A 406 16.32 -33.83 10.63
C VAL A 406 15.49 -33.71 11.89
N GLY A 407 15.20 -32.49 12.33
CA GLY A 407 14.35 -32.28 13.49
C GLY A 407 12.86 -32.44 13.24
N ARG A 408 12.44 -32.67 11.98
CA ARG A 408 11.04 -32.73 11.54
C ARG A 408 10.23 -31.49 11.99
N PHE A 409 10.88 -30.33 12.06
CA PHE A 409 10.29 -29.10 12.60
C PHE A 409 9.12 -28.57 11.77
N ILE A 410 8.99 -28.98 10.50
CA ILE A 410 7.82 -28.67 9.66
C ILE A 410 6.47 -28.93 10.35
N LYS A 411 6.41 -29.91 11.26
CA LYS A 411 5.16 -30.26 11.97
C LYS A 411 4.87 -29.42 13.21
N THR A 412 5.86 -28.68 13.70
CA THR A 412 5.80 -28.01 15.01
C THR A 412 6.22 -26.57 14.98
N ILE A 413 6.77 -26.10 13.85
CA ILE A 413 7.13 -24.71 13.64
C ILE A 413 5.86 -23.86 13.72
N GLY A 414 5.84 -22.92 14.65
CA GLY A 414 4.83 -21.88 14.76
C GLY A 414 5.38 -20.50 14.42
N GLN A 415 6.71 -20.38 14.32
CA GLN A 415 7.40 -19.17 13.91
C GLN A 415 8.73 -19.50 13.24
N LEU A 416 9.09 -18.76 12.20
CA LEU A 416 10.46 -18.68 11.67
C LEU A 416 11.02 -17.31 12.09
N ASP A 417 12.15 -17.33 12.77
CA ASP A 417 12.93 -16.12 13.01
C ASP A 417 13.71 -15.79 11.71
N VAL A 418 13.37 -14.66 11.10
CA VAL A 418 13.93 -14.18 9.84
C VAL A 418 15.16 -13.33 10.15
N ALA A 419 16.32 -13.98 10.12
CA ALA A 419 17.62 -13.37 10.31
C ALA A 419 18.70 -14.26 9.68
N ASP A 420 19.81 -13.67 9.27
CA ASP A 420 20.90 -14.37 8.59
C ASP A 420 22.25 -14.04 9.24
N CYS A 421 23.19 -14.98 9.12
CA CYS A 421 24.54 -14.83 9.63
C CYS A 421 25.51 -15.75 8.90
N THR A 422 26.80 -15.42 8.91
CA THR A 422 27.84 -16.34 8.45
C THR A 422 28.06 -17.47 9.46
N TRP A 423 28.84 -18.49 9.07
CA TRP A 423 29.23 -19.60 9.95
C TRP A 423 29.89 -19.18 11.27
N ASP A 424 30.61 -18.05 11.30
CA ASP A 424 31.26 -17.55 12.52
C ASP A 424 30.30 -16.74 13.42
N GLY A 425 29.06 -16.57 12.97
CA GLY A 425 28.00 -15.86 13.68
C GLY A 425 27.92 -14.37 13.40
N ALA A 426 28.77 -13.82 12.52
CA ALA A 426 28.64 -12.44 12.04
C ALA A 426 27.31 -12.26 11.30
N GLU A 427 26.56 -11.23 11.68
CA GLU A 427 25.25 -10.92 11.11
C GLU A 427 25.38 -10.41 9.67
N THR A 428 24.40 -10.78 8.84
CA THR A 428 24.33 -10.36 7.44
C THR A 428 22.93 -9.86 7.11
N GLU A 429 22.80 -9.14 5.99
CA GLU A 429 21.50 -8.93 5.37
C GLU A 429 20.85 -10.28 5.01
N LEU A 430 19.53 -10.28 4.79
CA LEU A 430 18.79 -11.51 4.50
C LEU A 430 19.29 -12.15 3.20
N ALA A 431 19.54 -13.47 3.23
CA ALA A 431 20.13 -14.25 2.14
C ALA A 431 21.59 -13.89 1.79
N GLY A 432 22.27 -13.13 2.64
CA GLY A 432 23.71 -12.85 2.53
C GLY A 432 24.59 -13.83 3.32
N GLY A 433 24.00 -14.70 4.14
CA GLY A 433 24.73 -15.59 5.05
C GLY A 433 24.50 -17.07 4.78
N ASN A 434 24.53 -17.85 5.86
CA ASN A 434 24.45 -19.31 5.86
C ASN A 434 23.16 -19.82 6.51
N ALA A 435 22.21 -18.94 6.85
CA ALA A 435 20.96 -19.33 7.50
C ALA A 435 19.91 -19.92 6.53
N GLU A 436 20.14 -19.85 5.20
CA GLU A 436 19.23 -20.40 4.16
C GLU A 436 17.79 -19.84 4.28
N ILE A 437 17.68 -18.56 4.65
CA ILE A 437 16.40 -17.90 4.93
C ILE A 437 15.48 -17.86 3.70
N LYS A 438 16.03 -17.65 2.50
CA LYS A 438 15.24 -17.63 1.26
C LYS A 438 14.53 -18.97 1.05
N GLU A 439 15.25 -20.07 1.19
CA GLU A 439 14.75 -21.43 1.00
C GLU A 439 13.73 -21.80 2.09
N LEU A 440 13.97 -21.37 3.34
CA LEU A 440 13.05 -21.59 4.46
C LEU A 440 11.73 -20.82 4.28
N ILE A 441 11.78 -19.56 3.85
CA ILE A 441 10.55 -18.79 3.56
C ILE A 441 9.81 -19.44 2.39
N SER A 442 10.51 -19.79 1.31
CA SER A 442 9.92 -20.42 0.13
C SER A 442 9.19 -21.72 0.48
N ILE A 443 9.82 -22.64 1.21
CA ILE A 443 9.17 -23.92 1.55
C ILE A 443 7.98 -23.74 2.49
N LEU A 444 8.04 -22.77 3.42
CA LEU A 444 6.93 -22.48 4.33
C LEU A 444 5.75 -21.87 3.58
N ARG A 445 5.98 -20.94 2.64
CA ARG A 445 4.94 -20.38 1.77
C ARG A 445 4.30 -21.47 0.91
N CYS A 446 5.10 -22.35 0.28
CA CYS A 446 4.57 -23.50 -0.47
C CYS A 446 3.73 -24.45 0.40
N GLY A 447 4.07 -24.56 1.69
CA GLY A 447 3.32 -25.36 2.67
C GLY A 447 2.08 -24.67 3.25
N ASN A 448 1.72 -23.48 2.78
CA ASN A 448 0.64 -22.65 3.33
C ASN A 448 0.80 -22.41 4.85
N PHE A 449 2.03 -22.11 5.28
CA PHE A 449 2.35 -21.86 6.68
C PHE A 449 1.58 -20.66 7.22
N SER A 450 0.87 -20.84 8.33
CA SER A 450 0.00 -19.84 8.96
C SER A 450 0.54 -19.25 10.26
N GLY A 451 1.82 -19.49 10.56
CA GLY A 451 2.48 -18.97 11.75
C GLY A 451 3.17 -17.63 11.48
N TRP A 452 4.15 -17.33 12.33
CA TRP A 452 4.83 -16.03 12.32
C TRP A 452 6.14 -16.06 11.52
N LEU A 453 6.37 -15.04 10.71
CA LEU A 453 7.71 -14.67 10.25
C LEU A 453 8.16 -13.45 11.06
N CYS A 454 9.21 -13.60 11.87
CA CYS A 454 9.69 -12.53 12.76
C CYS A 454 11.02 -11.95 12.26
N ILE A 455 11.01 -10.76 11.65
CA ILE A 455 12.25 -10.09 11.23
C ILE A 455 13.01 -9.63 12.48
N GLY A 456 14.28 -10.04 12.57
CA GLY A 456 15.13 -9.76 13.74
C GLY A 456 14.75 -10.57 14.98
N GLY A 457 13.99 -11.66 14.83
CA GLY A 457 13.62 -12.54 15.94
C GLY A 457 14.83 -13.22 16.56
N GLY A 458 15.28 -12.78 17.74
CA GLY A 458 16.38 -13.42 18.49
C GLY A 458 17.78 -13.28 17.85
N ALA A 459 17.89 -12.63 16.70
CA ALA A 459 19.14 -12.27 16.04
C ALA A 459 19.04 -10.83 15.54
N THR A 460 20.17 -10.14 15.59
CA THR A 460 20.29 -8.74 15.21
C THR A 460 20.40 -8.65 13.68
N TYR A 461 19.85 -7.59 13.10
CA TYR A 461 19.89 -7.31 11.65
C TYR A 461 20.87 -6.17 11.42
N PRO A 462 21.80 -6.27 10.46
CA PRO A 462 22.74 -5.18 10.18
C PRO A 462 22.01 -4.09 9.37
N GLY A 463 21.38 -3.15 10.07
CA GLY A 463 20.71 -2.01 9.45
C GLY A 463 19.45 -1.54 10.20
N SER A 464 18.72 -0.66 9.54
CA SER A 464 17.43 -0.12 9.97
C SER A 464 16.26 -1.08 9.68
N LEU A 465 15.10 -0.80 10.28
CA LEU A 465 13.86 -1.51 9.92
C LEU A 465 13.51 -1.35 8.43
N ALA A 466 13.73 -0.16 7.86
CA ALA A 466 13.43 0.10 6.45
C ALA A 466 14.25 -0.79 5.52
N GLU A 467 15.56 -0.93 5.78
CA GLU A 467 16.43 -1.82 5.01
C GLU A 467 16.03 -3.29 5.18
N ALA A 468 15.69 -3.72 6.40
CA ALA A 468 15.26 -5.09 6.67
C ALA A 468 13.93 -5.43 6.00
N ALA A 469 12.96 -4.50 6.07
CA ALA A 469 11.66 -4.64 5.43
C ALA A 469 11.80 -4.69 3.91
N GLU A 470 12.64 -3.84 3.31
CA GLU A 470 12.87 -3.86 1.87
C GLU A 470 13.55 -5.14 1.40
N ASN A 471 14.61 -5.59 2.09
CA ASN A 471 15.25 -6.87 1.78
C ASN A 471 14.26 -8.04 1.88
N PHE A 472 13.38 -8.03 2.88
CA PHE A 472 12.32 -9.04 3.00
C PHE A 472 11.32 -8.98 1.85
N ARG A 473 10.87 -7.79 1.43
CA ARG A 473 9.97 -7.61 0.26
C ARG A 473 10.62 -8.10 -1.03
N VAL A 474 11.88 -7.72 -1.27
CA VAL A 474 12.67 -8.18 -2.44
C VAL A 474 12.78 -9.70 -2.45
N LEU A 475 13.00 -10.32 -1.29
CA LEU A 475 13.00 -11.77 -1.19
C LEU A 475 11.64 -12.36 -1.59
N LEU A 476 10.52 -11.85 -1.05
CA LEU A 476 9.18 -12.37 -1.37
C LEU A 476 8.82 -12.26 -2.85
N LYS A 477 9.21 -11.16 -3.51
CA LYS A 477 8.95 -10.92 -4.94
C LYS A 477 9.76 -11.83 -5.86
N ASN A 478 10.91 -12.33 -5.40
CA ASN A 478 11.83 -13.16 -6.19
C ASN A 478 11.68 -14.68 -5.91
N MET A 479 10.60 -15.10 -5.24
CA MET A 479 10.33 -16.51 -4.85
C MET A 479 9.26 -17.17 -5.70
#